data_AF-A0A0G0VE76-F1
#
_entry.id   AF-A0A0G0VE76-F1
#
_cell.length_a   1.000
_cell.length_b   1.000
_cell.length_c   1.000
_cell.angle_alpha   90.00
_cell.angle_beta   90.00
_cell.angle_gamma   90.00
#
_symmetry.space_group_name_H-M   'P 1'
#
loop_
_entity.id
_entity.type
_entity.pdbx_description
1 polymer ?
#
loop_
_entity_poly.entity_id
_entity_poly.type
_entity_poly.pdbx_seq_one_letter_code
_entity_poly.pdbx_strand_id
1 'polypeptide(L)'
;MQAQREDNTILSGSRVAADEQFTAQVEQLLSLGYPTMANMTEGVFLDKIEPLRRIFELGSIIVIPEEVVTFAFQLEAVGGRVVSHHRAWTHGDSIEMPDVPFISAEVDDGRGYHDKSPLACMKHFQTNDRFGLSVIEGIALVTHRPKTLRNHHCVDLPGSYCGRDLHAPQLRHWGELILDNRFNWSPLPTSGSASCRARLAP
;
A
#
# COMPACT_ATOMS: atom_id res chain seq x y z
N MET A 1 -15.53 -7.53 37.05
CA MET A 1 -15.12 -8.84 36.49
C MET A 1 -15.75 -9.16 35.13
N GLN A 2 -16.97 -8.71 34.83
CA GLN A 2 -17.64 -9.03 33.55
C GLN A 2 -17.09 -8.19 32.36
N ALA A 3 -16.94 -6.87 32.52
CA ALA A 3 -16.33 -5.99 31.52
C ALA A 3 -14.88 -6.41 31.13
N GLN A 4 -14.08 -6.81 32.12
CA GLN A 4 -12.69 -7.24 31.92
C GLN A 4 -12.55 -8.59 31.20
N ARG A 5 -13.61 -9.42 31.20
CA ARG A 5 -13.67 -10.67 30.43
C ARG A 5 -14.12 -10.42 28.99
N GLU A 6 -15.05 -9.49 28.79
CA GLU A 6 -15.52 -9.08 27.46
C GLU A 6 -14.41 -8.36 26.68
N ASP A 7 -13.69 -7.43 27.32
CA ASP A 7 -12.55 -6.73 26.71
C ASP A 7 -11.42 -7.70 26.32
N ASN A 8 -11.08 -8.67 27.18
CA ASN A 8 -10.09 -9.69 26.85
C ASN A 8 -10.53 -10.61 25.71
N THR A 9 -11.83 -10.90 25.59
CA THR A 9 -12.36 -11.74 24.50
C THR A 9 -12.27 -10.99 23.17
N ILE A 10 -12.63 -9.70 23.14
CA ILE A 10 -12.55 -8.85 21.95
C ILE A 10 -11.10 -8.64 21.50
N LEU A 11 -10.19 -8.35 22.44
CA LEU A 11 -8.75 -8.22 22.15
C LEU A 11 -8.15 -9.52 21.62
N SER A 12 -8.54 -10.67 22.18
CA SER A 12 -8.11 -11.98 21.68
C SER A 12 -8.62 -12.27 20.27
N GLY A 13 -9.87 -11.92 19.97
CA GLY A 13 -10.45 -12.09 18.62
C GLY A 13 -9.79 -11.19 17.58
N SER A 14 -9.46 -9.94 17.94
CA SER A 14 -8.75 -9.00 17.07
C SER A 14 -7.34 -9.51 16.71
N ARG A 15 -6.60 -10.04 17.70
CA ARG A 15 -5.27 -10.62 17.47
C ARG A 15 -5.33 -11.85 16.54
N VAL A 16 -6.28 -12.75 16.77
CA VAL A 16 -6.48 -13.94 15.91
C VAL A 16 -6.78 -13.52 14.47
N ALA A 17 -7.72 -12.60 14.26
CA ALA A 17 -8.07 -12.12 12.92
C ALA A 17 -6.88 -11.42 12.22
N ALA A 18 -6.07 -10.67 12.97
CA ALA A 18 -4.88 -10.03 12.43
C ALA A 18 -3.79 -11.06 12.07
N ASP A 19 -3.65 -12.16 12.81
CA ASP A 19 -2.71 -13.24 12.50
C ASP A 19 -3.15 -14.06 11.27
N GLU A 20 -4.46 -14.30 11.13
CA GLU A 20 -5.06 -14.90 9.93
C GLU A 20 -4.82 -14.01 8.70
N GLN A 21 -5.07 -12.70 8.82
CA GLN A 21 -4.82 -11.74 7.74
C GLN A 21 -3.32 -11.69 7.39
N PHE A 22 -2.43 -11.66 8.38
CA PHE A 22 -0.98 -11.69 8.15
C PHE A 22 -0.59 -12.94 7.35
N THR A 23 -1.07 -14.11 7.78
CA THR A 23 -0.79 -15.40 7.14
C THR A 23 -1.29 -15.41 5.70
N ALA A 24 -2.51 -14.94 5.45
CA ALA A 24 -3.06 -14.84 4.09
C ALA A 24 -2.25 -13.90 3.18
N GLN A 25 -1.73 -12.79 3.73
CA GLN A 25 -0.87 -11.88 2.96
C GLN A 25 0.50 -12.51 2.65
N VAL A 26 1.07 -13.29 3.58
CA VAL A 26 2.30 -14.05 3.32
C VAL A 26 2.07 -15.09 2.22
N GLU A 27 0.99 -15.88 2.32
CA GLU A 27 0.62 -16.87 1.30
C GLU A 27 0.41 -16.23 -0.08
N GLN A 28 -0.22 -15.05 -0.13
CA GLN A 28 -0.38 -14.29 -1.35
C GLN A 28 0.98 -13.93 -1.97
N LEU A 29 1.93 -13.42 -1.19
CA LEU A 29 3.28 -13.08 -1.68
C LEU A 29 4.02 -14.31 -2.20
N LEU A 30 3.94 -15.44 -1.51
CA LEU A 30 4.52 -16.71 -1.95
C LEU A 30 3.90 -17.17 -3.27
N SER A 31 2.57 -17.13 -3.38
CA SER A 31 1.84 -17.55 -4.59
C SER A 31 2.18 -16.71 -5.83
N LEU A 32 2.53 -15.44 -5.61
CA LEU A 32 2.95 -14.50 -6.65
C LEU A 32 4.45 -14.61 -6.98
N GLY A 33 5.20 -15.48 -6.31
CA GLY A 33 6.62 -15.71 -6.60
C GLY A 33 7.57 -14.64 -6.07
N TYR A 34 7.17 -13.87 -5.05
CA TYR A 34 8.03 -12.84 -4.45
C TYR A 34 9.43 -13.33 -4.02
N PRO A 35 9.59 -14.53 -3.42
CA PRO A 35 10.92 -15.05 -3.09
C PRO A 35 11.84 -15.12 -4.32
N THR A 36 11.33 -15.62 -5.45
CA THR A 36 12.08 -15.69 -6.71
C THR A 36 12.41 -14.31 -7.26
N MET A 37 11.46 -13.37 -7.24
CA MET A 37 11.70 -11.99 -7.68
C MET A 37 12.75 -11.27 -6.81
N ALA A 38 12.82 -11.61 -5.52
CA ALA A 38 13.82 -11.11 -4.59
C ALA A 38 15.19 -11.83 -4.71
N ASN A 39 15.31 -12.82 -5.60
CA ASN A 39 16.48 -13.70 -5.70
C ASN A 39 16.82 -14.40 -4.36
N MET A 40 15.79 -14.86 -3.65
CA MET A 40 15.88 -15.54 -2.36
C MET A 40 15.20 -16.91 -2.41
N THR A 41 15.56 -17.79 -1.49
CA THR A 41 14.74 -18.97 -1.19
C THR A 41 13.49 -18.54 -0.41
N GLU A 42 12.44 -19.37 -0.43
CA GLU A 42 11.23 -19.09 0.37
C GLU A 42 11.55 -18.91 1.85
N GLY A 43 12.42 -19.76 2.43
CA GLY A 43 12.83 -19.65 3.83
C GLY A 43 13.49 -18.31 4.17
N VAL A 44 14.44 -17.86 3.35
CA VAL A 44 15.12 -16.56 3.57
C VAL A 44 14.16 -15.38 3.42
N PHE A 45 13.21 -15.48 2.49
CA PHE A 45 12.17 -14.47 2.33
C PHE A 45 11.23 -14.42 3.54
N LEU A 46 10.81 -15.58 4.05
CA LEU A 46 9.98 -15.69 5.25
C LEU A 46 10.68 -15.15 6.50
N ASP A 47 11.98 -15.43 6.67
CA ASP A 47 12.78 -14.91 7.79
C ASP A 47 12.78 -13.37 7.83
N LYS A 48 12.66 -12.71 6.68
CA LYS A 48 12.56 -11.24 6.59
C LYS A 48 11.18 -10.70 6.94
N ILE A 49 10.12 -11.48 6.70
CA ILE A 49 8.72 -11.05 6.90
C ILE A 49 8.21 -11.42 8.29
N GLU A 50 8.59 -12.57 8.82
CA GLU A 50 8.09 -13.08 10.10
C GLU A 50 8.21 -12.09 11.27
N PRO A 51 9.27 -11.27 11.40
CA PRO A 51 9.34 -10.24 12.44
C PRO A 51 8.17 -9.23 12.43
N LEU A 52 7.54 -9.01 11.28
CA LEU A 52 6.38 -8.12 11.15
C LEU A 52 5.13 -8.66 11.84
N ARG A 53 5.00 -9.99 12.04
CA ARG A 53 3.82 -10.60 12.66
C ARG A 53 3.47 -9.95 14.01
N ARG A 54 4.51 -9.61 14.79
CA ARG A 54 4.37 -9.05 16.15
C ARG A 54 3.75 -7.65 16.19
N ILE A 55 3.92 -6.87 15.12
CA ILE A 55 3.43 -5.48 14.98
C ILE A 55 2.29 -5.38 13.97
N PHE A 56 1.88 -6.49 13.35
CA PHE A 56 0.79 -6.49 12.38
C PHE A 56 -0.55 -6.28 13.07
N GLU A 57 -1.34 -5.32 12.60
CA GLU A 57 -2.70 -5.08 13.08
C GLU A 57 -3.73 -5.36 11.98
N LEU A 58 -4.95 -5.70 12.38
CA LEU A 58 -6.04 -5.94 11.45
C LEU A 58 -6.23 -4.72 10.52
N GLY A 59 -6.37 -4.96 9.21
CA GLY A 59 -6.46 -3.87 8.23
C GLY A 59 -5.12 -3.24 7.84
N SER A 60 -3.98 -3.76 8.32
CA SER A 60 -2.66 -3.42 7.80
C SER A 60 -2.35 -4.14 6.48
N ILE A 61 -1.30 -3.70 5.77
CA ILE A 61 -0.75 -4.42 4.61
C ILE A 61 0.76 -4.62 4.75
N ILE A 62 1.25 -5.80 4.36
CA ILE A 62 2.67 -6.11 4.22
C ILE A 62 3.15 -5.49 2.92
N VAL A 63 4.23 -4.72 3.03
CA VAL A 63 4.81 -3.98 1.93
C VAL A 63 6.24 -4.47 1.70
N ILE A 64 6.54 -4.81 0.45
CA ILE A 64 7.88 -5.21 0.03
C ILE A 64 8.51 -4.00 -0.67
N PRO A 65 9.61 -3.46 -0.14
CA PRO A 65 10.22 -2.24 -0.68
C PRO A 65 11.01 -2.53 -1.96
N GLU A 66 11.39 -1.46 -2.67
CA GLU A 66 12.04 -1.53 -3.97
C GLU A 66 13.44 -2.16 -3.89
N GLU A 67 14.09 -2.04 -2.73
CA GLU A 67 15.37 -2.62 -2.37
C GLU A 67 15.33 -4.16 -2.27
N VAL A 68 14.13 -4.74 -2.08
CA VAL A 68 13.92 -6.20 -2.02
C VAL A 68 13.37 -6.72 -3.34
N VAL A 69 12.32 -6.11 -3.87
CA VAL A 69 11.77 -6.43 -5.20
C VAL A 69 11.42 -5.13 -5.90
N THR A 70 11.91 -4.95 -7.13
CA THR A 70 11.60 -3.74 -7.91
C THR A 70 10.09 -3.59 -8.10
N PHE A 71 9.57 -2.36 -8.03
CA PHE A 71 8.13 -2.14 -8.18
C PHE A 71 7.59 -2.67 -9.51
N ALA A 72 8.43 -2.70 -10.56
CA ALA A 72 8.05 -3.20 -11.87
C ALA A 72 7.72 -4.69 -11.85
N PHE A 73 8.57 -5.51 -11.20
CA PHE A 73 8.29 -6.94 -11.03
C PHE A 73 7.08 -7.19 -10.13
N GLN A 74 6.94 -6.41 -9.04
CA GLN A 74 5.77 -6.52 -8.17
C GLN A 74 4.46 -6.19 -8.91
N LEU A 75 4.48 -5.14 -9.73
CA LEU A 75 3.32 -4.73 -10.52
C LEU A 75 2.99 -5.77 -11.60
N GLU A 76 4.00 -6.33 -12.27
CA GLU A 76 3.82 -7.40 -13.26
C GLU A 76 3.23 -8.67 -12.63
N ALA A 77 3.67 -9.04 -11.43
CA ALA A 77 3.16 -10.21 -10.72
C ALA A 77 1.64 -10.14 -10.47
N VAL A 78 1.09 -8.93 -10.30
CA VAL A 78 -0.37 -8.70 -10.15
C VAL A 78 -1.07 -8.38 -11.47
N GLY A 79 -0.43 -8.65 -12.61
CA GLY A 79 -0.97 -8.43 -13.96
C GLY A 79 -1.04 -6.96 -14.37
N GLY A 80 -0.25 -6.11 -13.71
CA GLY A 80 -0.19 -4.69 -13.98
C GLY A 80 0.98 -4.27 -14.87
N ARG A 81 0.91 -3.05 -15.40
CA ARG A 81 2.02 -2.44 -16.14
C ARG A 81 2.08 -0.93 -15.96
N VAL A 82 3.25 -0.37 -16.23
CA VAL A 82 3.46 1.08 -16.32
C VAL A 82 3.03 1.59 -17.69
N VAL A 83 2.29 2.70 -17.73
CA VAL A 83 1.94 3.39 -18.99
C VAL A 83 2.79 4.64 -19.19
N SER A 84 3.01 5.43 -18.14
CA SER A 84 3.84 6.65 -18.22
C SER A 84 5.31 6.38 -17.89
N HIS A 85 6.11 6.03 -18.90
CA HIS A 85 7.53 5.65 -18.76
C HIS A 85 8.52 6.83 -18.57
N HIS A 86 8.07 8.08 -18.61
CA HIS A 86 9.00 9.20 -18.86
C HIS A 86 9.59 9.87 -17.62
N ARG A 87 9.30 9.41 -16.39
CA ARG A 87 9.71 10.13 -15.18
C ARG A 87 9.87 9.17 -14.01
N ALA A 88 11.03 9.22 -13.35
CA ALA A 88 11.26 8.50 -12.11
C ALA A 88 10.29 9.02 -11.04
N TRP A 89 9.68 8.09 -10.29
CA TRP A 89 8.88 8.44 -9.12
C TRP A 89 9.80 8.60 -7.92
N THR A 90 9.68 9.73 -7.24
CA THR A 90 10.39 9.99 -5.98
C THR A 90 9.38 10.07 -4.85
N HIS A 91 9.81 9.74 -3.63
CA HIS A 91 9.03 10.01 -2.43
C HIS A 91 9.08 11.51 -2.14
N GLY A 92 8.04 12.05 -1.50
CA GLY A 92 8.13 13.42 -0.97
C GLY A 92 9.25 13.51 0.08
N ASP A 93 9.96 14.63 0.15
CA ASP A 93 11.14 14.82 1.03
C ASP A 93 10.88 14.52 2.52
N SER A 94 9.62 14.51 2.95
CA SER A 94 9.19 14.20 4.32
C SER A 94 8.78 12.74 4.54
N ILE A 95 8.97 11.85 3.56
CA ILE A 95 8.57 10.44 3.61
C ILE A 95 9.83 9.58 3.54
N GLU A 96 10.24 9.07 4.70
CA GLU A 96 11.26 8.03 4.79
C GLU A 96 10.58 6.66 4.58
N MET A 97 11.11 5.90 3.61
CA MET A 97 10.63 4.56 3.27
C MET A 97 11.60 3.52 3.82
N PRO A 98 11.13 2.50 4.56
CA PRO A 98 11.98 1.40 4.98
C PRO A 98 12.56 0.64 3.78
N ASP A 99 13.84 0.26 3.85
CA ASP A 99 14.55 -0.58 2.87
C ASP A 99 14.37 -2.09 3.12
N VAL A 100 13.66 -2.44 4.19
CA VAL A 100 13.26 -3.80 4.57
C VAL A 100 11.74 -3.96 4.50
N PRO A 101 11.21 -5.20 4.40
CA PRO A 101 9.77 -5.43 4.47
C PRO A 101 9.16 -4.74 5.69
N PHE A 102 8.05 -4.05 5.50
CA PHE A 102 7.41 -3.25 6.53
C PHE A 102 5.88 -3.32 6.44
N ILE A 103 5.21 -2.78 7.43
CA ILE A 103 3.75 -2.67 7.49
C ILE A 103 3.32 -1.24 7.19
N SER A 104 2.39 -1.08 6.25
CA SER A 104 1.59 0.14 6.14
C SER A 104 0.33 -0.04 7.00
N ALA A 105 0.22 0.76 8.07
CA ALA A 105 -0.82 0.65 9.09
C ALA A 105 -1.98 1.62 8.84
N GLU A 106 -3.19 1.20 9.23
CA GLU A 106 -4.44 1.95 9.05
C GLU A 106 -4.60 2.51 7.63
N VAL A 107 -4.57 1.62 6.64
CA VAL A 107 -4.61 1.98 5.23
C VAL A 107 -6.02 2.36 4.79
N ASP A 108 -6.14 3.55 4.20
CA ASP A 108 -7.32 4.05 3.50
C ASP A 108 -7.04 4.05 2.00
N ASP A 109 -7.98 3.51 1.22
CA ASP A 109 -7.86 3.36 -0.23
C ASP A 109 -8.21 4.64 -1.02
N GLY A 110 -8.67 5.68 -0.33
CA GLY A 110 -8.97 6.97 -0.92
C GLY A 110 -10.44 7.15 -1.33
N ARG A 111 -11.32 6.16 -1.15
CA ARG A 111 -12.75 6.30 -1.53
C ARG A 111 -13.45 7.50 -0.89
N GLY A 112 -13.10 7.83 0.36
CA GLY A 112 -13.61 9.04 1.05
C GLY A 112 -13.12 10.38 0.47
N TYR A 113 -12.20 10.32 -0.50
CA TYR A 113 -11.54 11.47 -1.12
C TYR A 113 -11.85 11.61 -2.62
N HIS A 114 -12.91 10.96 -3.11
CA HIS A 114 -13.42 11.22 -4.46
C HIS A 114 -13.73 12.70 -4.69
N ASP A 115 -13.53 13.16 -5.93
CA ASP A 115 -13.73 14.55 -6.34
C ASP A 115 -12.83 15.57 -5.63
N LYS A 116 -11.77 15.10 -4.95
CA LYS A 116 -10.70 15.95 -4.41
C LYS A 116 -9.42 15.73 -5.21
N SER A 117 -8.64 16.79 -5.36
CA SER A 117 -7.34 16.67 -6.02
C SER A 117 -6.31 16.07 -5.05
N PRO A 118 -5.30 15.31 -5.55
CA PRO A 118 -4.21 14.81 -4.72
C PRO A 118 -3.54 15.90 -3.85
N LEU A 119 -3.35 17.09 -4.41
CA LEU A 119 -2.78 18.23 -3.69
C LEU A 119 -3.66 18.70 -2.52
N ALA A 120 -4.99 18.71 -2.69
CA ALA A 120 -5.91 19.05 -1.61
C ALA A 120 -5.92 17.98 -0.52
N CYS A 121 -5.89 16.70 -0.91
CA CYS A 121 -5.80 15.57 0.02
C CYS A 121 -4.52 15.61 0.85
N MET A 122 -3.37 15.93 0.25
CA MET A 122 -2.10 16.03 0.98
C MET A 122 -2.13 17.07 2.09
N LYS A 123 -2.74 18.24 1.86
CA LYS A 123 -2.94 19.26 2.92
C LYS A 123 -3.80 18.74 4.07
N HIS A 124 -4.82 17.94 3.74
CA HIS A 124 -5.67 17.30 4.73
C HIS A 124 -4.90 16.20 5.50
N PHE A 125 -4.11 15.37 4.82
CA PHE A 125 -3.31 14.33 5.47
C PHE A 125 -2.30 14.91 6.46
N GLN A 126 -1.62 15.99 6.09
CA GLN A 126 -0.69 16.72 6.98
C GLN A 126 -1.35 17.22 8.27
N THR A 127 -2.63 17.61 8.21
CA THR A 127 -3.36 18.11 9.38
C THR A 127 -4.06 17.02 10.20
N ASN A 128 -4.05 15.77 9.70
CA ASN A 128 -4.71 14.62 10.33
C ASN A 128 -3.70 13.50 10.64
N ASP A 129 -2.40 13.82 10.67
CA ASP A 129 -1.31 12.88 10.93
C ASP A 129 -1.41 11.62 10.04
N ARG A 130 -1.66 11.83 8.74
CA ARG A 130 -1.64 10.76 7.74
C ARG A 130 -0.57 11.04 6.69
N PHE A 131 -0.11 9.97 6.06
CA PHE A 131 0.82 10.03 4.94
C PHE A 131 0.15 9.53 3.68
N GLY A 132 0.35 10.22 2.56
CA GLY A 132 -0.05 9.68 1.26
C GLY A 132 0.67 8.35 0.99
N LEU A 133 -0.02 7.39 0.38
CA LEU A 133 0.63 6.14 -0.03
C LEU A 133 1.64 6.39 -1.16
N SER A 134 2.76 5.69 -1.10
CA SER A 134 3.76 5.60 -2.16
C SER A 134 3.33 4.62 -3.27
N VAL A 135 4.09 4.57 -4.38
CA VAL A 135 3.90 3.58 -5.46
C VAL A 135 3.92 2.15 -4.92
N ILE A 136 4.93 1.79 -4.13
CA ILE A 136 5.10 0.44 -3.62
C ILE A 136 3.99 0.06 -2.62
N GLU A 137 3.49 1.01 -1.83
CA GLU A 137 2.34 0.80 -0.94
C GLU A 137 1.04 0.62 -1.73
N GLY A 138 0.87 1.38 -2.83
CA GLY A 138 -0.24 1.20 -3.75
C GLY A 138 -0.23 -0.18 -4.41
N ILE A 139 0.95 -0.68 -4.81
CA ILE A 139 1.10 -2.04 -5.35
C ILE A 139 0.73 -3.07 -4.27
N ALA A 140 1.28 -2.94 -3.05
CA ALA A 140 0.92 -3.81 -1.93
C ALA A 140 -0.61 -3.80 -1.64
N LEU A 141 -1.25 -2.63 -1.75
CA LEU A 141 -2.70 -2.50 -1.58
C LEU A 141 -3.45 -3.34 -2.61
N VAL A 142 -3.07 -3.31 -3.90
CA VAL A 142 -3.77 -4.11 -4.93
C VAL A 142 -3.33 -5.58 -4.94
N THR A 143 -2.13 -5.90 -4.45
CA THR A 143 -1.67 -7.27 -4.19
C THR A 143 -2.56 -7.96 -3.15
N HIS A 144 -2.78 -7.32 -2.00
CA HIS A 144 -3.52 -7.91 -0.88
C HIS A 144 -5.02 -7.64 -0.94
N ARG A 145 -5.44 -6.59 -1.65
CA ARG A 145 -6.84 -6.18 -1.82
C ARG A 145 -7.14 -5.90 -3.30
N PRO A 146 -7.15 -6.93 -4.17
CA PRO A 146 -7.37 -6.74 -5.61
C PRO A 146 -8.75 -6.14 -5.94
N LYS A 147 -9.71 -6.23 -5.01
CA LYS A 147 -11.04 -5.62 -5.16
C LYS A 147 -11.03 -4.09 -4.98
N THR A 148 -9.92 -3.49 -4.57
CA THR A 148 -9.80 -2.04 -4.35
C THR A 148 -10.17 -1.25 -5.61
N LEU A 149 -9.72 -1.67 -6.80
CA LEU A 149 -9.95 -0.92 -8.04
C LEU A 149 -11.29 -1.25 -8.74
N ARG A 150 -12.19 -1.98 -8.08
CA ARG A 150 -13.53 -2.28 -8.64
C ARG A 150 -14.41 -1.04 -8.68
N ASN A 151 -15.50 -1.12 -9.45
CA ASN A 151 -16.50 -0.05 -9.60
C ASN A 151 -15.89 1.26 -10.12
N HIS A 152 -14.92 1.14 -11.03
CA HIS A 152 -14.19 2.26 -11.63
C HIS A 152 -13.40 3.12 -10.62
N HIS A 153 -13.14 2.62 -9.41
CA HIS A 153 -12.32 3.35 -8.46
C HIS A 153 -10.84 3.34 -8.89
N CYS A 154 -10.26 4.53 -9.04
CA CYS A 154 -8.83 4.72 -9.19
C CYS A 154 -8.22 5.23 -7.88
N VAL A 155 -7.00 4.77 -7.58
CA VAL A 155 -6.27 5.12 -6.36
C VAL A 155 -5.11 6.03 -6.71
N ASP A 156 -5.13 7.26 -6.20
CA ASP A 156 -4.00 8.19 -6.30
C ASP A 156 -2.99 7.90 -5.19
N LEU A 157 -1.71 7.99 -5.52
CA LEU A 157 -0.58 7.65 -4.63
C LEU A 157 0.27 8.90 -4.34
N PRO A 158 -0.26 9.89 -3.60
CA PRO A 158 0.41 11.18 -3.44
C PRO A 158 1.57 11.15 -2.43
N GLY A 159 1.93 9.97 -1.89
CA GLY A 159 3.21 9.79 -1.22
C GLY A 159 4.39 9.74 -2.19
N SER A 160 4.12 9.56 -3.47
CA SER A 160 5.10 9.59 -4.55
C SER A 160 4.76 10.69 -5.57
N TYR A 161 5.79 11.23 -6.22
CA TYR A 161 5.67 12.32 -7.19
C TYR A 161 6.54 12.07 -8.42
N CYS A 162 6.21 12.77 -9.50
CA CYS A 162 6.79 12.57 -10.82
C CYS A 162 7.26 13.91 -11.41
N GLY A 163 8.56 14.20 -11.31
CA GLY A 163 9.16 15.49 -11.69
C GLY A 163 8.96 16.60 -10.63
N ARG A 164 8.99 17.88 -11.05
CA ARG A 164 8.78 19.07 -10.17
C ARG A 164 7.31 19.25 -9.76
N ASP A 165 6.76 18.28 -9.04
CA ASP A 165 5.50 18.36 -8.28
C ASP A 165 4.20 18.56 -9.08
N LEU A 166 4.15 18.18 -10.37
CA LEU A 166 2.92 18.36 -11.17
C LEU A 166 2.04 17.11 -11.25
N HIS A 167 2.58 15.94 -10.92
CA HIS A 167 1.87 14.68 -11.11
C HIS A 167 1.96 13.75 -9.91
N ALA A 168 0.83 13.15 -9.57
CA ALA A 168 0.74 12.01 -8.66
C ALA A 168 0.62 10.73 -9.49
N PRO A 169 1.31 9.63 -9.12
CA PRO A 169 1.01 8.32 -9.66
C PRO A 169 -0.42 7.91 -9.31
N GLN A 170 -1.02 7.10 -10.17
CA GLN A 170 -2.35 6.56 -9.99
C GLN A 170 -2.39 5.10 -10.44
N LEU A 171 -3.01 4.26 -9.62
CA LEU A 171 -3.44 2.92 -9.99
C LEU A 171 -4.90 2.94 -10.47
N ARG A 172 -5.16 2.30 -11.60
CA ARG A 172 -6.50 2.16 -12.17
C ARG A 172 -6.68 0.81 -12.84
N HIS A 173 -7.91 0.33 -12.92
CA HIS A 173 -8.24 -0.94 -13.58
C HIS A 173 -9.38 -0.77 -14.59
N TRP A 174 -9.04 -0.64 -15.88
CA TRP A 174 -10.02 -0.56 -16.99
C TRP A 174 -9.69 -1.60 -18.06
N GLY A 175 -10.02 -2.86 -17.77
CA GLY A 175 -9.61 -4.03 -18.56
C GLY A 175 -8.26 -4.61 -18.14
N GLU A 176 -7.33 -3.75 -17.74
CA GLU A 176 -6.01 -4.09 -17.21
C GLU A 176 -5.64 -3.17 -16.04
N LEU A 177 -4.77 -3.67 -15.15
CA LEU A 177 -4.18 -2.89 -14.06
C LEU A 177 -3.08 -1.99 -14.63
N ILE A 178 -3.22 -0.69 -14.44
CA ILE A 178 -2.27 0.30 -14.95
C ILE A 178 -1.79 1.19 -13.80
N LEU A 179 -0.47 1.40 -13.79
CA LEU A 179 0.17 2.50 -13.08
C LEU A 179 0.49 3.63 -14.08
N ASP A 180 -0.10 4.80 -13.86
CA ASP A 180 0.02 5.98 -14.73
C ASP A 180 0.23 7.24 -13.91
N ASN A 181 0.42 8.38 -14.58
CA ASN A 181 0.50 9.69 -13.95
C ASN A 181 -0.78 10.49 -14.19
N ARG A 182 -1.18 11.27 -13.19
CA ARG A 182 -2.25 12.27 -13.32
C ARG A 182 -1.80 13.61 -12.76
N PHE A 183 -2.45 14.69 -13.19
CA PHE A 183 -2.22 16.00 -12.59
C PHE A 183 -2.69 16.03 -11.13
N ASN A 184 -1.85 16.52 -10.22
CA ASN A 184 -2.13 16.52 -8.78
C ASN A 184 -3.13 17.60 -8.33
N TRP A 185 -3.43 18.61 -9.15
CA TRP A 185 -4.43 19.64 -8.87
C TRP A 185 -5.82 19.33 -9.44
N SER A 186 -5.95 18.34 -10.32
CA SER A 186 -7.22 18.00 -10.96
C SER A 186 -8.05 17.10 -10.04
N PRO A 187 -9.27 17.46 -9.63
CA PRO A 187 -10.20 16.52 -9.01
C PRO A 187 -10.76 15.56 -10.08
N LEU A 188 -11.06 14.32 -9.70
CA LEU A 188 -11.75 13.37 -10.56
C LEU A 188 -12.79 12.57 -9.75
N PRO A 189 -14.03 12.39 -10.26
CA PRO A 189 -15.09 11.71 -9.52
C PRO A 189 -14.81 10.23 -9.21
N THR A 190 -13.97 9.59 -10.02
CA THR A 190 -13.66 8.15 -9.88
C THR A 190 -12.40 7.88 -9.07
N SER A 191 -11.68 8.93 -8.68
CA SER A 191 -10.34 8.80 -8.13
C SER A 191 -10.24 9.39 -6.75
N GLY A 192 -9.52 8.70 -5.88
CA GLY A 192 -9.33 9.13 -4.50
C GLY A 192 -7.89 8.90 -4.05
N SER A 193 -7.39 9.78 -3.18
CA SER A 193 -6.03 9.70 -2.66
C SER A 193 -5.94 8.74 -1.48
N ALA A 194 -5.13 7.69 -1.62
CA ALA A 194 -4.90 6.73 -0.55
C ALA A 194 -3.91 7.27 0.48
N SER A 195 -4.04 6.79 1.73
CA SER A 195 -3.16 7.17 2.82
C SER A 195 -2.98 6.05 3.86
N CYS A 196 -1.95 6.19 4.68
CA CYS A 196 -1.70 5.35 5.86
C CYS A 196 -1.44 6.22 7.09
N ARG A 197 -1.55 5.62 8.28
CA ARG A 197 -1.17 6.28 9.53
C ARG A 197 0.33 6.19 9.79
N ALA A 198 0.92 5.03 9.52
CA ALA A 198 2.32 4.77 9.84
C ALA A 198 2.93 3.71 8.92
N ARG A 199 4.27 3.73 8.87
CA ARG A 199 5.11 2.70 8.24
C ARG A 199 5.94 2.06 9.35
N LEU A 200 5.72 0.78 9.60
CA LEU A 200 6.30 0.06 10.74
C LEU A 200 7.23 -1.03 10.22
N ALA A 201 8.54 -0.84 10.38
CA ALA A 201 9.56 -1.85 10.14
C ALA A 201 9.82 -2.65 11.44
N PRO A 202 10.43 -3.86 11.34
CA PRO A 202 10.79 -4.66 12.50
C PRO A 202 11.72 -3.96 13.49
#